data_AF-A0A8X6MFN3-F1
#
_entry.id   AF-A0A8X6MFN3-F1
#
_cell.length_a   1.000
_cell.length_b   1.000
_cell.length_c   1.000
_cell.angle_alpha   90.00
_cell.angle_beta   90.00
_cell.angle_gamma   90.00
#
_symmetry.space_group_name_H-M   'P 1'
#
loop_
_entity.id
_entity.type
_entity.pdbx_description
1 polymer ?
#
loop_
_entity_poly.entity_id
_entity_poly.type
_entity_poly.pdbx_seq_one_letter_code
_entity_poly.pdbx_strand_id
1 'polypeptide(L)'
;MYNLVNRNQIHRHTHTCFKRKAHLCRFAFPRKPSREAKIIDENSPEFLQNGGRFCELRRAAHEKWVNNYCPEVLEFWDGNMDIQPCGSNEALAHYVTKYIAKAEPEDLNDGVKQAINRIRQEESDIQRKLFKICMRILKERQVSACECAYRLCHLPLRSGSRKCIFLNARLPDQRYHVVKFKDDKAIAYCANIFERYEKRPKDDKHKNMCLLEFAMNYEPYYRNRAYEPDEDIDADADTGVPPIRQ
;
A
#
# COMPACT_ATOMS: atom_id res chain seq x y z
N MET A 1 5.56 -5.70 30.50
CA MET A 1 5.41 -6.67 29.38
C MET A 1 4.53 -7.90 29.68
N TYR A 2 4.89 -8.84 30.56
CA TYR A 2 4.18 -10.13 30.75
C TYR A 2 2.65 -10.02 30.91
N ASN A 3 2.17 -9.11 31.77
CA ASN A 3 0.73 -8.90 31.99
C ASN A 3 0.01 -8.40 30.73
N LEU A 4 0.64 -7.53 29.94
CA LEU A 4 0.07 -7.01 28.68
C LEU A 4 -0.10 -8.14 27.66
N VAL A 5 0.89 -9.03 27.56
CA VAL A 5 0.85 -10.19 26.65
C VAL A 5 -0.30 -11.12 27.03
N ASN A 6 -0.40 -11.48 28.32
CA ASN A 6 -1.46 -12.36 28.81
C ASN A 6 -2.87 -11.79 28.67
N ARG A 7 -3.00 -10.47 28.80
CA ARG A 7 -4.29 -9.79 28.65
C ARG A 7 -4.69 -9.64 27.19
N ASN A 8 -3.78 -9.21 26.32
CA ASN A 8 -4.12 -8.71 24.99
C ASN A 8 -3.74 -9.65 23.84
N GLN A 9 -2.72 -10.50 24.01
CA GLN A 9 -2.13 -11.26 22.90
C GLN A 9 -2.48 -12.74 22.89
N ILE A 10 -3.16 -13.26 23.92
CA ILE A 10 -3.60 -14.65 23.94
C ILE A 10 -4.77 -14.82 22.96
N HIS A 11 -4.53 -15.59 21.91
CA HIS A 11 -5.57 -16.05 21.00
C HIS A 11 -6.55 -16.94 21.75
N ARG A 12 -7.81 -16.55 21.70
CA ARG A 12 -8.94 -17.33 22.19
C ARG A 12 -9.84 -17.61 20.99
N HIS A 13 -10.20 -18.88 20.79
CA HIS A 13 -11.05 -19.24 19.68
C HIS A 13 -12.40 -18.54 19.79
N THR A 14 -12.85 -17.99 18.66
CA THR A 14 -14.17 -17.41 18.47
C THR A 14 -14.80 -18.01 17.22
N HIS A 15 -16.07 -17.71 16.95
CA HIS A 15 -16.77 -18.19 15.76
C HIS A 15 -16.05 -17.84 14.44
N THR A 16 -15.26 -16.75 14.39
CA THR A 16 -14.51 -16.34 13.20
C THR A 16 -13.28 -17.20 12.91
N CYS A 17 -12.84 -18.00 13.88
CA CYS A 17 -11.68 -18.89 13.74
C CYS A 17 -11.97 -20.07 12.81
N PHE A 18 -13.25 -20.43 12.63
CA PHE A 18 -13.64 -21.61 11.87
C PHE A 18 -14.52 -21.19 10.68
N LYS A 19 -13.87 -20.72 9.61
CA LYS A 19 -14.57 -20.43 8.34
C LYS A 19 -14.71 -21.73 7.53
N ARG A 20 -15.87 -21.96 6.89
CA ARG A 20 -16.13 -23.10 5.97
C ARG A 20 -15.91 -24.51 6.55
N LYS A 21 -16.57 -24.85 7.67
CA LYS A 21 -16.56 -26.22 8.27
C LYS A 21 -15.15 -26.80 8.53
N ALA A 22 -14.16 -25.95 8.81
CA ALA A 22 -12.81 -26.41 9.13
C ALA A 22 -12.69 -26.76 10.63
N HIS A 23 -12.09 -27.91 10.94
CA HIS A 23 -11.69 -28.30 12.30
C HIS A 23 -10.39 -27.60 12.75
N LEU A 24 -9.77 -26.82 11.87
CA LEU A 24 -8.51 -26.12 12.11
C LEU A 24 -8.76 -24.62 12.22
N CYS A 25 -8.06 -23.98 13.17
CA CYS A 25 -8.12 -22.53 13.33
C CYS A 25 -7.57 -21.83 12.08
N ARG A 26 -8.36 -20.93 11.48
CA ARG A 26 -7.97 -20.07 10.35
C ARG A 26 -6.65 -19.33 10.58
N PHE A 27 -6.34 -19.00 11.83
CA PHE A 27 -5.13 -18.27 12.21
C PHE A 27 -3.95 -19.19 12.54
N ALA A 28 -4.08 -20.50 12.29
CA ALA A 28 -3.09 -21.54 12.54
C ALA A 28 -2.64 -21.63 14.02
N PHE A 29 -3.61 -21.54 14.94
CA PHE A 29 -3.38 -21.84 16.35
C PHE A 29 -3.80 -23.29 16.70
N PRO A 30 -3.10 -23.95 17.66
CA PRO A 30 -1.90 -23.48 18.36
C PRO A 30 -0.67 -23.46 17.44
N ARG A 31 0.18 -22.44 17.57
CA ARG A 31 1.43 -22.32 16.79
C ARG A 31 2.47 -23.29 17.33
N LYS A 32 3.23 -23.94 16.43
CA LYS A 32 4.28 -24.88 16.81
C LYS A 32 5.43 -24.14 17.53
N PRO A 33 6.09 -24.75 18.53
CA PRO A 33 7.30 -24.20 19.11
C PRO A 33 8.41 -24.20 18.06
N SER A 34 9.23 -23.14 18.06
CA SER A 34 10.40 -23.02 17.18
C SER A 34 11.56 -22.41 17.96
N ARG A 35 12.76 -22.97 17.80
CA ARG A 35 13.95 -22.51 18.53
C ARG A 35 14.55 -21.25 17.91
N GLU A 36 14.29 -20.99 16.64
CA GLU A 36 14.90 -19.93 15.86
C GLU A 36 13.87 -19.27 14.95
N ALA A 37 14.13 -18.03 14.55
CA ALA A 37 13.35 -17.37 13.52
C ALA A 37 13.90 -17.75 12.15
N LYS A 38 13.05 -18.21 11.25
CA LYS A 38 13.44 -18.64 9.90
C LYS A 38 12.54 -18.03 8.83
N ILE A 39 13.15 -17.69 7.71
CA ILE A 39 12.46 -17.33 6.47
C ILE A 39 12.16 -18.64 5.74
N ILE A 40 10.93 -18.78 5.28
CA ILE A 40 10.45 -19.92 4.51
C ILE A 40 10.43 -19.48 3.05
N ASP A 41 11.10 -20.24 2.19
CA ASP A 41 11.08 -20.01 0.75
C ASP A 41 9.65 -20.12 0.21
N GLU A 42 9.21 -19.11 -0.52
CA GLU A 42 7.88 -19.03 -1.12
C GLU A 42 7.56 -20.18 -2.08
N ASN A 43 8.58 -20.81 -2.66
CA ASN A 43 8.45 -21.96 -3.56
C ASN A 43 8.45 -23.31 -2.83
N SER A 44 8.69 -23.32 -1.52
CA SER A 44 8.75 -24.56 -0.74
C SER A 44 7.36 -25.12 -0.40
N PRO A 45 7.21 -26.44 -0.25
CA PRO A 45 5.99 -27.04 0.29
C PRO A 45 5.64 -26.52 1.69
N GLU A 46 6.65 -26.09 2.45
CA GLU A 46 6.52 -25.56 3.80
C GLU A 46 5.77 -24.23 3.83
N PHE A 47 5.93 -23.39 2.80
CA PHE A 47 5.21 -22.12 2.66
C PHE A 47 3.70 -22.33 2.51
N LEU A 48 3.30 -23.29 1.66
CA LEU A 48 1.90 -23.65 1.46
C LEU A 48 1.30 -24.26 2.73
N GLN A 49 2.05 -25.13 3.42
CA GLN A 49 1.62 -25.72 4.70
C GLN A 49 1.48 -24.67 5.82
N ASN A 50 2.27 -23.59 5.80
CA ASN A 50 2.19 -22.49 6.76
C ASN A 50 1.12 -21.44 6.39
N GLY A 51 0.22 -21.76 5.45
CA GLY A 51 -0.86 -20.86 5.04
C GLY A 51 -0.38 -19.59 4.35
N GLY A 52 0.77 -19.65 3.65
CA GLY A 52 1.36 -18.51 2.95
C GLY A 52 2.14 -17.54 3.84
N ARG A 53 2.48 -17.95 5.07
CA ARG A 53 3.38 -17.19 5.95
C ARG A 53 4.83 -17.53 5.61
N PHE A 54 5.56 -16.56 5.08
CA PHE A 54 6.98 -16.71 4.69
C PHE A 54 7.96 -16.62 5.87
N CYS A 55 7.49 -16.39 7.09
CA CYS A 55 8.35 -16.32 8.27
C CYS A 55 7.77 -17.11 9.43
N GLU A 56 8.58 -17.98 10.03
CA GLU A 56 8.30 -18.62 11.31
C GLU A 56 9.17 -17.96 12.38
N LEU A 57 8.53 -17.36 13.39
CA LEU A 57 9.23 -16.71 14.48
C LEU A 57 9.55 -17.71 15.59
N ARG A 58 10.70 -17.50 16.26
CA ARG A 58 11.08 -18.20 17.48
C ARG A 58 9.93 -18.14 18.51
N ARG A 59 9.61 -19.30 19.09
CA ARG A 59 8.48 -19.46 20.01
C ARG A 59 8.70 -20.62 20.98
N ALA A 60 8.54 -20.39 22.27
CA ALA A 60 8.55 -21.43 23.28
C ALA A 60 7.20 -22.17 23.33
N ALA A 61 7.19 -23.38 23.90
CA ALA A 61 5.97 -24.21 23.96
C ALA A 61 4.81 -23.57 24.73
N HIS A 62 5.10 -22.75 25.74
CA HIS A 62 4.09 -22.03 26.51
C HIS A 62 3.50 -20.84 25.74
N GLU A 63 4.17 -20.35 24.69
CA GLU A 63 3.73 -19.22 23.88
C GLU A 63 2.86 -19.64 22.69
N LYS A 64 2.48 -20.92 22.56
CA LYS A 64 1.75 -21.46 21.40
C LYS A 64 0.42 -20.75 21.06
N TRP A 65 -0.14 -19.98 22.00
CA TRP A 65 -1.38 -19.20 21.83
C TRP A 65 -1.15 -17.69 21.75
N VAL A 66 0.09 -17.20 21.81
CA VAL A 66 0.40 -15.77 21.79
C VAL A 66 0.44 -15.29 20.33
N ASN A 67 -0.27 -14.22 19.98
CA ASN A 67 -0.12 -13.59 18.66
C ASN A 67 1.28 -12.99 18.47
N ASN A 68 1.63 -12.63 17.24
CA ASN A 68 2.86 -11.87 17.03
C ASN A 68 2.63 -10.41 17.40
N TYR A 69 3.53 -9.84 18.18
CA TYR A 69 3.41 -8.46 18.66
C TYR A 69 4.76 -7.75 18.65
N CYS A 70 4.72 -6.42 18.58
CA CYS A 70 5.86 -5.56 18.82
C CYS A 70 5.76 -5.07 20.27
N PRO A 71 6.75 -5.36 21.14
CA PRO A 71 6.73 -4.98 22.56
C PRO A 71 6.45 -3.48 22.78
N GLU A 72 7.12 -2.62 22.01
CA GLU A 72 7.03 -1.16 22.10
C GLU A 72 5.63 -0.66 21.71
N VAL A 73 5.07 -1.22 20.64
CA VAL A 73 3.70 -0.91 20.22
C VAL A 73 2.71 -1.42 21.26
N LEU A 74 2.93 -2.58 21.86
CA LEU A 74 2.02 -3.14 22.87
C LEU A 74 2.00 -2.31 24.15
N GLU A 75 3.14 -1.77 24.57
CA GLU A 75 3.22 -0.86 25.72
C GLU A 75 2.47 0.45 25.47
N PHE A 76 2.54 0.99 24.25
CA PHE A 76 1.85 2.23 23.90
C PHE A 76 0.35 2.04 23.60
N TRP A 77 0.00 0.99 22.86
CA TRP A 77 -1.35 0.76 22.32
C TRP A 77 -2.26 -0.01 23.28
N ASP A 78 -1.70 -0.85 24.16
CA ASP A 78 -2.43 -1.71 25.11
C ASP A 78 -3.61 -2.49 24.48
N GLY A 79 -3.33 -3.16 23.35
CA GLY A 79 -4.38 -3.85 22.59
C GLY A 79 -3.83 -4.98 21.71
N ASN A 80 -4.73 -5.83 21.23
CA ASN A 80 -4.39 -6.99 20.42
C ASN A 80 -3.74 -6.59 19.09
N MET A 81 -2.73 -7.34 18.66
CA MET A 81 -2.07 -7.18 17.37
C MET A 81 -1.62 -8.53 16.80
N ASP A 82 -1.46 -8.61 15.48
CA ASP A 82 -0.83 -9.75 14.80
C ASP A 82 0.15 -9.21 13.76
N ILE A 83 1.23 -8.60 14.26
CA ILE A 83 2.25 -7.96 13.42
C ILE A 83 3.11 -9.06 12.80
N GLN A 84 3.28 -9.00 11.48
CA GLN A 84 4.10 -9.95 10.74
C GLN A 84 5.07 -9.17 9.85
N PRO A 85 6.32 -9.65 9.66
CA PRO A 85 7.20 -9.09 8.66
C PRO A 85 6.52 -9.10 7.28
N CYS A 86 6.88 -8.16 6.41
CA CYS A 86 6.48 -8.18 4.99
C CYS A 86 7.53 -8.96 4.18
N GLY A 87 7.09 -9.90 3.34
CA GLY A 87 8.01 -10.88 2.72
C GLY A 87 8.66 -10.37 1.46
N SER A 88 7.85 -9.90 0.52
CA SER A 88 8.29 -9.37 -0.75
C SER A 88 7.47 -8.13 -1.14
N ASN A 89 7.98 -7.35 -2.08
CA ASN A 89 7.26 -6.19 -2.60
C ASN A 89 5.97 -6.61 -3.31
N GLU A 90 6.00 -7.77 -3.97
CA GLU A 90 4.89 -8.41 -4.67
C GLU A 90 3.80 -8.84 -3.69
N ALA A 91 4.18 -9.52 -2.60
CA ALA A 91 3.24 -9.93 -1.55
C ALA A 91 2.59 -8.72 -0.86
N LEU A 92 3.37 -7.65 -0.63
CA LEU A 92 2.87 -6.40 -0.07
C LEU A 92 1.88 -5.71 -1.04
N ALA A 93 2.25 -5.58 -2.31
CA ALA A 93 1.39 -4.99 -3.34
C ALA A 93 0.09 -5.78 -3.48
N HIS A 94 0.16 -7.11 -3.52
CA HIS A 94 -1.00 -8.00 -3.56
C HIS A 94 -1.88 -7.81 -2.32
N TYR A 95 -1.29 -7.77 -1.12
CA TYR A 95 -2.03 -7.56 0.12
C TYR A 95 -2.77 -6.22 0.12
N VAL A 96 -2.07 -5.12 -0.18
CA VAL A 96 -2.68 -3.78 -0.25
C VAL A 96 -3.81 -3.75 -1.28
N THR A 97 -3.57 -4.30 -2.48
CA THR A 97 -4.56 -4.36 -3.56
C THR A 97 -5.79 -5.13 -3.15
N LYS A 98 -5.63 -6.28 -2.49
CA LYS A 98 -6.73 -7.11 -1.98
C LYS A 98 -7.62 -6.35 -0.99
N TYR A 99 -7.04 -5.50 -0.15
CA TYR A 99 -7.82 -4.72 0.81
C TYR A 99 -8.51 -3.52 0.16
N ILE A 100 -7.84 -2.85 -0.79
CA ILE A 100 -8.45 -1.77 -1.58
C ILE A 100 -9.64 -2.32 -2.37
N ALA A 101 -9.47 -3.47 -3.02
CA ALA A 101 -10.49 -4.12 -3.84
C ALA A 101 -11.50 -4.94 -3.02
N LYS A 102 -11.47 -4.90 -1.68
CA LYS A 102 -12.35 -5.76 -0.84
C LYS A 102 -13.83 -5.47 -1.01
N ALA A 103 -14.18 -4.23 -1.35
CA ALA A 103 -15.56 -3.81 -1.62
C ALA A 103 -15.95 -4.01 -3.08
N GLU A 104 -14.99 -4.32 -3.96
CA GLU A 104 -15.27 -4.56 -5.37
C GLU A 104 -15.89 -5.95 -5.53
N PRO A 105 -16.79 -6.14 -6.53
CA PRO A 105 -17.39 -7.44 -6.79
C PRO A 105 -16.32 -8.50 -7.09
N GLU A 106 -16.42 -9.66 -6.45
CA GLU A 106 -15.53 -10.80 -6.74
C GLU A 106 -15.77 -11.35 -8.16
N ASP A 107 -17.01 -11.22 -8.65
CA ASP A 107 -17.42 -11.67 -9.98
C ASP A 107 -17.41 -10.52 -10.99
N LEU A 108 -16.39 -10.53 -11.85
CA LEU A 108 -16.44 -9.79 -13.10
C LEU A 108 -17.50 -10.41 -14.00
N ASN A 109 -18.34 -9.58 -14.63
CA ASN A 109 -19.26 -10.03 -15.68
C ASN A 109 -18.48 -10.83 -16.74
N ASP A 110 -19.04 -11.93 -17.23
CA ASP A 110 -18.39 -12.83 -18.18
C ASP A 110 -17.94 -12.11 -19.45
N GLY A 111 -18.67 -11.08 -19.89
CA GLY A 111 -18.25 -10.21 -21.01
C GLY A 111 -16.94 -9.45 -20.74
N VAL A 112 -16.68 -9.06 -19.49
CA VAL A 112 -15.44 -8.40 -19.08
C VAL A 112 -14.30 -9.41 -19.00
N LYS A 113 -14.55 -10.60 -18.44
CA LYS A 113 -13.57 -11.70 -18.41
C LYS A 113 -13.12 -12.08 -19.83
N GLN A 114 -14.06 -12.24 -20.75
CA GLN A 114 -13.75 -12.55 -22.15
C GLN A 114 -12.97 -11.43 -22.84
N ALA A 115 -13.35 -10.16 -22.61
CA ALA A 115 -12.62 -9.01 -23.16
C ALA A 115 -11.17 -8.94 -22.64
N ILE A 116 -10.96 -9.18 -21.34
CA ILE A 116 -9.62 -9.22 -20.74
C ILE A 116 -8.80 -10.37 -21.35
N ASN A 117 -9.40 -11.55 -21.55
CA ASN A 117 -8.70 -12.68 -22.16
C ASN A 117 -8.29 -12.42 -23.61
N ARG A 118 -9.12 -11.73 -24.40
CA ARG A 118 -8.75 -11.29 -25.77
C ARG A 118 -7.57 -10.33 -25.75
N ILE A 119 -7.60 -9.30 -24.90
CA ILE A 119 -6.49 -8.35 -24.73
C ILE A 119 -5.19 -9.08 -24.34
N ARG A 120 -5.27 -10.13 -23.50
CA ARG A 120 -4.10 -10.92 -23.11
C ARG A 120 -3.47 -11.68 -24.28
N GLN A 121 -4.26 -12.11 -25.25
CA GLN A 121 -3.83 -12.86 -26.43
C GLN A 121 -3.34 -11.94 -27.56
N GLU A 122 -4.00 -10.80 -27.78
CA GLU A 122 -3.76 -9.90 -28.91
C GLU A 122 -2.60 -8.94 -28.68
N GLU A 123 -2.41 -8.46 -27.44
CA GLU A 123 -1.36 -7.50 -27.12
C GLU A 123 -0.10 -8.21 -26.64
N SER A 124 1.05 -7.91 -27.23
CA SER A 124 2.34 -8.46 -26.77
C SER A 124 3.01 -7.56 -25.75
N ASP A 125 2.87 -6.25 -25.89
CA ASP A 125 3.46 -5.27 -24.99
C ASP A 125 2.76 -5.25 -23.62
N ILE A 126 3.53 -5.42 -22.55
CA ILE A 126 2.99 -5.56 -21.19
C ILE A 126 2.33 -4.26 -20.72
N GLN A 127 2.90 -3.10 -21.04
CA GLN A 127 2.38 -1.81 -20.59
C GLN A 127 1.04 -1.52 -21.26
N ARG A 128 0.96 -1.65 -22.59
CA ARG A 128 -0.28 -1.49 -23.36
C ARG A 128 -1.33 -2.50 -22.95
N LYS A 129 -0.93 -3.75 -22.71
CA LYS A 129 -1.84 -4.80 -22.23
C LYS A 129 -2.46 -4.43 -20.89
N LEU A 130 -1.64 -4.01 -19.92
CA LEU A 130 -2.11 -3.57 -18.61
C LEU A 130 -3.03 -2.37 -18.74
N PHE A 131 -2.66 -1.35 -19.52
CA PHE A 131 -3.48 -0.17 -19.75
C PHE A 131 -4.86 -0.52 -20.33
N LYS A 132 -4.91 -1.33 -21.38
CA LYS A 132 -6.18 -1.79 -22.00
C LYS A 132 -7.05 -2.57 -21.02
N ILE A 133 -6.46 -3.44 -20.21
CA ILE A 133 -7.18 -4.18 -19.16
C ILE A 133 -7.74 -3.22 -18.11
N CYS A 134 -6.94 -2.28 -17.61
CA CYS A 134 -7.37 -1.28 -16.64
C CYS A 134 -8.53 -0.44 -17.17
N MET A 135 -8.43 0.07 -18.40
CA MET A 135 -9.50 0.84 -19.03
C MET A 135 -10.78 0.02 -19.20
N ARG A 136 -10.66 -1.27 -19.56
CA ARG A 136 -11.83 -2.14 -19.67
C ARG A 136 -12.53 -2.35 -18.33
N ILE A 137 -11.77 -2.57 -17.25
CA ILE A 137 -12.33 -2.71 -15.90
C ILE A 137 -12.98 -1.41 -15.44
N LEU A 138 -12.33 -0.25 -15.65
CA LEU A 138 -12.86 1.05 -15.26
C LEU A 138 -14.18 1.39 -15.95
N LYS A 139 -14.32 1.06 -17.25
CA LYS A 139 -15.55 1.30 -18.02
C LYS A 139 -16.74 0.47 -17.51
N GLU A 140 -16.48 -0.70 -16.97
CA GLU A 140 -17.52 -1.65 -16.54
C GLU A 140 -17.75 -1.61 -15.02
N ARG A 141 -16.89 -0.85 -14.29
CA ARG A 141 -17.00 -0.68 -12.86
C ARG A 141 -18.28 0.07 -12.53
N GLN A 142 -19.18 -0.61 -11.83
CA GLN A 142 -20.35 0.01 -11.26
C GLN A 142 -19.93 0.92 -10.10
N VAL A 143 -20.50 2.13 -10.07
CA VAL A 143 -20.26 3.11 -9.02
C VAL A 143 -21.56 3.44 -8.31
N SER A 144 -21.48 3.81 -7.04
CA SER A 144 -22.66 4.25 -6.28
C SER A 144 -23.24 5.54 -6.88
N ALA A 145 -24.54 5.79 -6.67
CA ALA A 145 -25.17 7.04 -7.09
C ALA A 145 -24.47 8.29 -6.50
N CYS A 146 -23.94 8.19 -5.28
CA CYS A 146 -23.17 9.26 -4.64
C CYS A 146 -21.84 9.53 -5.36
N GLU A 147 -21.09 8.48 -5.70
CA GLU A 147 -19.85 8.61 -6.48
C GLU A 147 -20.13 9.19 -7.87
N CYS A 148 -21.22 8.77 -8.52
CA CYS A 148 -21.65 9.28 -9.82
C CYS A 148 -21.92 10.80 -9.77
N ALA A 149 -22.70 11.27 -8.79
CA ALA A 149 -23.00 12.69 -8.62
C ALA A 149 -21.72 13.52 -8.41
N TYR A 150 -20.79 13.04 -7.57
CA TYR A 150 -19.51 13.72 -7.36
C TYR A 150 -18.71 13.83 -8.66
N ARG A 151 -18.61 12.74 -9.43
CA ARG A 151 -17.87 12.74 -10.70
C ARG A 151 -18.51 13.65 -11.73
N LEU A 152 -19.84 13.60 -11.92
CA LEU A 152 -20.56 14.43 -12.87
C LEU A 152 -20.48 15.93 -12.54
N CYS A 153 -20.40 16.28 -11.26
CA CYS A 153 -20.24 17.66 -10.81
C CYS A 153 -18.77 18.09 -10.66
N HIS A 154 -17.81 17.28 -11.12
CA HIS A 154 -16.37 17.53 -10.96
C HIS A 154 -15.94 17.82 -9.52
N LEU A 155 -16.64 17.21 -8.54
CA LEU A 155 -16.32 17.35 -7.14
C LEU A 155 -15.21 16.37 -6.74
N PRO A 156 -14.30 16.78 -5.84
CA PRO A 156 -13.24 15.90 -5.36
C PRO A 156 -13.83 14.72 -4.58
N LEU A 157 -13.54 13.49 -5.01
CA LEU A 157 -13.95 12.25 -4.32
C LEU A 157 -13.28 12.05 -2.96
N ARG A 158 -12.21 12.80 -2.70
CA ARG A 158 -11.47 12.79 -1.45
C ARG A 158 -10.90 14.17 -1.19
N SER A 159 -11.03 14.63 0.03
CA SER A 159 -10.24 15.71 0.59
C SER A 159 -9.48 15.21 1.81
N GLY A 160 -8.36 15.85 2.14
CA GLY A 160 -7.59 15.55 3.34
C GLY A 160 -7.30 16.84 4.09
N SER A 161 -7.61 16.88 5.38
CA SER A 161 -7.26 18.01 6.26
C SER A 161 -5.78 18.03 6.64
N ARG A 162 -5.04 16.96 6.30
CA ARG A 162 -3.64 16.77 6.66
C ARG A 162 -2.83 16.41 5.42
N LYS A 163 -1.67 17.06 5.27
CA LYS A 163 -0.67 16.71 4.28
C LYS A 163 0.09 15.45 4.74
N CYS A 164 0.44 14.59 3.79
CA CYS A 164 1.30 13.45 4.04
C CYS A 164 2.70 13.77 3.51
N ILE A 165 3.73 13.57 4.34
CA ILE A 165 5.12 13.75 3.97
C ILE A 165 5.82 12.40 4.15
N PHE A 166 6.43 11.91 3.07
CA PHE A 166 7.20 10.69 3.13
C PHE A 166 8.60 10.97 3.70
N LEU A 167 8.92 10.32 4.82
CA LEU A 167 10.27 10.31 5.40
C LEU A 167 10.96 8.99 5.07
N ASN A 168 12.01 9.06 4.26
CA ASN A 168 12.76 7.86 3.89
C ASN A 168 13.67 7.40 5.04
N ALA A 169 13.26 6.35 5.76
CA ALA A 169 13.99 5.81 6.90
C ALA A 169 15.24 4.98 6.54
N ARG A 170 15.61 4.88 5.26
CA ARG A 170 16.83 4.18 4.84
C ARG A 170 18.11 4.91 5.27
N LEU A 171 19.21 4.17 5.28
CA LEU A 171 20.55 4.74 5.46
C LEU A 171 20.85 5.80 4.39
N PRO A 172 21.66 6.83 4.69
CA PRO A 172 21.89 7.95 3.76
C PRO A 172 22.27 7.55 2.34
N ASP A 173 23.11 6.53 2.18
CA ASP A 173 23.61 5.97 0.92
C ASP A 173 22.54 5.20 0.11
N GLN A 174 21.44 4.79 0.76
CA GLN A 174 20.35 4.02 0.17
C GLN A 174 19.10 4.86 -0.14
N ARG A 175 19.15 6.17 0.10
CA ARG A 175 18.04 7.08 -0.16
C ARG A 175 18.00 7.44 -1.63
N TYR A 176 16.81 7.34 -2.23
CA TYR A 176 16.61 7.76 -3.61
C TYR A 176 16.65 9.28 -3.72
N HIS A 177 17.24 9.78 -4.81
CA HIS A 177 17.24 11.19 -5.17
C HIS A 177 16.37 11.43 -6.40
N VAL A 178 15.56 12.48 -6.36
CA VAL A 178 14.77 12.88 -7.52
C VAL A 178 15.67 13.71 -8.43
N VAL A 179 15.85 13.26 -9.66
CA VAL A 179 16.63 13.98 -10.68
C VAL A 179 15.81 15.18 -11.18
N LYS A 180 16.48 16.32 -11.32
CA LYS A 180 15.93 17.52 -11.92
C LYS A 180 16.31 17.55 -13.40
N PHE A 181 15.29 17.65 -14.25
CA PHE A 181 15.44 17.78 -15.69
C PHE A 181 15.25 19.23 -16.15
N LYS A 182 15.98 19.61 -17.19
CA LYS A 182 15.74 20.81 -17.99
C LYS A 182 16.06 20.46 -19.45
N ASP A 183 15.10 20.69 -20.35
CA ASP A 183 15.21 20.36 -21.77
C ASP A 183 15.66 18.89 -21.99
N ASP A 184 14.97 17.96 -21.32
CA ASP A 184 15.25 16.50 -21.27
C ASP A 184 16.66 16.09 -20.81
N LYS A 185 17.43 17.01 -20.23
CA LYS A 185 18.75 16.73 -19.65
C LYS A 185 18.71 16.76 -18.14
N ALA A 186 19.28 15.73 -17.53
CA ALA A 186 19.51 15.66 -16.09
C ALA A 186 20.57 16.71 -15.69
N ILE A 187 20.18 17.72 -14.92
CA ILE A 187 21.06 18.83 -14.54
C ILE A 187 21.50 18.80 -13.07
N ALA A 188 20.70 18.22 -12.18
CA ALA A 188 20.96 18.18 -10.74
C ALA A 188 20.00 17.20 -10.04
N TYR A 189 20.10 17.10 -8.72
CA TYR A 189 19.06 16.49 -7.88
C TYR A 189 18.18 17.56 -7.24
N CYS A 190 16.90 17.25 -7.04
CA CYS A 190 16.00 18.04 -6.22
C CYS A 190 16.39 17.89 -4.75
N ALA A 191 16.44 19.01 -4.02
CA ALA A 191 16.71 19.00 -2.59
C ALA A 191 15.65 18.16 -1.85
N ASN A 192 16.09 17.18 -1.05
CA ASN A 192 15.18 16.36 -0.26
C ASN A 192 14.92 17.01 1.13
N ILE A 193 14.08 16.38 1.96
CA ILE A 193 13.77 16.92 3.29
C ILE A 193 14.97 16.88 4.25
N PHE A 194 15.88 15.92 4.09
CA PHE A 194 17.08 15.79 4.92
C PHE A 194 18.04 16.94 4.66
N GLU A 195 18.32 17.26 3.40
CA GLU A 195 19.16 18.40 3.02
C GLU A 195 18.58 19.73 3.52
N ARG A 196 17.25 19.90 3.44
CA ARG A 196 16.57 21.09 3.97
C ARG A 196 16.65 21.16 5.49
N TYR A 197 16.52 20.01 6.17
CA TYR A 197 16.67 19.92 7.61
C TYR A 197 18.11 20.23 8.05
N GLU A 198 19.13 19.78 7.33
CA GLU A 198 20.53 20.09 7.60
C GLU A 198 20.81 21.58 7.42
N LYS A 199 20.30 22.17 6.33
CA LYS A 199 20.41 23.60 5.98
C LYS A 199 19.41 24.50 6.70
N ARG A 200 18.61 23.98 7.63
CA ARG A 200 17.64 24.78 8.40
C ARG A 200 18.35 25.92 9.16
N PRO A 201 17.66 27.04 9.43
CA PRO A 201 18.20 28.11 10.26
C PRO A 201 18.75 27.57 11.59
N LYS A 202 19.83 28.16 12.10
CA LYS A 202 20.44 27.76 13.39
C LYS A 202 20.08 28.71 14.53
N ASP A 203 18.94 29.37 14.42
CA ASP A 203 18.39 30.21 15.48
C ASP A 203 17.87 29.36 16.67
N ASP A 204 17.50 30.03 17.76
CA ASP A 204 17.02 29.39 18.98
C ASP A 204 15.76 28.54 18.77
N LYS A 205 14.95 28.84 17.75
CA LYS A 205 13.72 28.12 17.43
C LYS A 205 14.00 26.79 16.74
N HIS A 206 15.03 26.71 15.90
CA HIS A 206 15.32 25.54 15.07
C HIS A 206 16.49 24.68 15.57
N LYS A 207 17.32 25.20 16.48
CA LYS A 207 18.52 24.48 16.96
C LYS A 207 18.20 23.13 17.59
N ASN A 208 17.15 23.07 18.42
CA ASN A 208 16.74 21.87 19.16
C ASN A 208 15.64 21.05 18.46
N MET A 209 15.24 21.45 17.25
CA MET A 209 14.18 20.79 16.50
C MET A 209 14.69 19.51 15.85
N CYS A 210 14.00 18.40 16.08
CA CYS A 210 14.28 17.13 15.40
C CYS A 210 13.72 17.13 13.96
N LEU A 211 14.12 16.15 13.15
CA LEU A 211 13.66 16.02 11.77
C LEU A 211 12.13 15.87 11.67
N LEU A 212 11.52 15.13 12.61
CA LEU A 212 10.08 14.92 12.64
C LEU A 212 9.33 16.23 12.87
N GLU A 213 9.73 17.01 13.87
CA GLU A 213 9.15 18.33 14.16
C GLU A 213 9.34 19.29 12.99
N PHE A 214 10.49 19.25 12.32
CA PHE A 214 10.74 20.05 11.13
C PHE A 214 9.78 19.66 10.00
N ALA A 215 9.62 18.36 9.73
CA ALA A 215 8.71 17.85 8.71
C ALA A 215 7.24 18.20 8.99
N MET A 216 6.82 18.19 10.26
CA MET A 216 5.44 18.51 10.64
C MET A 216 5.10 19.99 10.51
N ASN A 217 6.07 20.88 10.74
CA ASN A 217 5.81 22.32 10.91
C ASN A 217 6.29 23.18 9.74
N TYR A 218 7.10 22.64 8.83
CA TYR A 218 7.70 23.42 7.73
C TYR A 218 7.51 22.72 6.38
N GLU A 219 7.23 23.52 5.36
CA GLU A 219 7.14 23.05 3.99
C GLU A 219 8.00 23.91 3.05
N PRO A 220 8.51 23.31 1.95
CA PRO A 220 9.25 24.07 0.97
C PRO A 220 8.33 25.06 0.27
N TYR A 221 8.69 26.34 0.34
CA TYR A 221 8.06 27.37 -0.46
C TYR A 221 8.62 27.32 -1.89
N TYR A 222 7.77 26.96 -2.84
CA TYR A 222 8.04 27.14 -4.26
C TYR A 222 7.27 28.38 -4.71
N ARG A 223 7.94 29.36 -5.33
CA ARG A 223 7.22 30.44 -6.02
C ARG A 223 6.34 29.78 -7.08
N ASN A 224 5.03 30.05 -7.05
CA ASN A 224 4.11 29.56 -8.07
C ASN A 224 4.68 29.90 -9.45
N ARG A 225 5.01 28.87 -10.23
CA ARG A 225 4.92 29.03 -11.69
C ARG A 225 3.44 29.27 -11.97
N ALA A 226 3.16 30.28 -12.78
CA ALA A 226 1.80 30.52 -13.26
C ALA A 226 1.21 29.18 -13.75
N TYR A 227 -0.06 28.97 -13.43
CA TYR A 227 -0.85 27.85 -13.91
C TYR A 227 -0.77 27.83 -15.44
N GLU A 228 0.07 26.97 -16.00
CA GLU A 228 -0.11 26.52 -17.37
C GLU A 228 -1.08 25.33 -17.25
N PRO A 229 -2.28 25.42 -17.85
CA PRO A 229 -3.20 24.29 -17.84
C PRO A 229 -2.48 23.12 -18.51
N ASP A 230 -2.26 22.05 -17.76
CA ASP A 230 -1.80 20.78 -18.29
C ASP A 230 -2.72 20.44 -19.48
N GLU A 231 -2.13 20.33 -20.68
CA GLU A 231 -2.84 19.78 -21.83
C GLU A 231 -3.35 18.40 -21.43
N ASP A 232 -4.67 18.23 -21.56
CA ASP A 232 -5.37 17.02 -21.18
C ASP A 232 -4.79 15.83 -21.96
N ILE A 233 -4.00 14.99 -21.28
CA ILE A 233 -3.34 13.81 -21.86
C ILE A 233 -4.39 12.76 -22.32
N ASP A 234 -5.67 12.95 -22.00
CA ASP A 234 -6.78 12.11 -22.45
C ASP A 234 -7.43 12.54 -23.79
N ALA A 235 -6.91 13.57 -24.48
CA ALA A 235 -7.48 14.03 -25.76
C ALA A 235 -7.27 13.05 -26.95
N ASP A 236 -6.36 12.08 -26.84
CA ASP A 236 -6.01 11.17 -27.96
C ASP A 236 -6.84 9.86 -28.02
N ALA A 237 -7.92 9.74 -27.23
CA ALA A 237 -8.72 8.52 -27.19
C ALA A 237 -9.98 8.51 -28.09
N ASP A 238 -10.21 9.53 -28.94
CA ASP A 238 -11.37 9.53 -29.85
C ASP A 238 -11.11 10.21 -31.21
N THR A 239 -10.17 9.67 -32.00
CA THR A 239 -10.19 9.90 -33.46
C THR A 239 -11.15 8.91 -34.12
N GLY A 240 -12.45 9.15 -33.95
CA GLY A 240 -13.52 8.28 -34.42
C GLY A 240 -14.78 9.03 -34.85
N VAL A 241 -14.67 10.08 -35.68
CA VAL A 241 -15.83 10.68 -36.37
C VAL A 241 -16.48 9.63 -37.28
N PRO A 242 -17.79 9.29 -37.18
CA PRO A 242 -18.88 10.06 -37.83
C PRO A 242 -20.32 9.84 -37.25
N PRO A 243 -21.42 10.33 -37.89
CA PRO A 243 -21.69 11.60 -38.56
C PRO A 243 -22.80 12.42 -37.83
N ILE A 244 -22.91 13.68 -38.25
CA ILE A 244 -23.93 14.67 -37.90
C ILE A 244 -25.35 14.14 -38.22
N ARG A 245 -26.31 14.41 -37.32
CA ARG A 245 -27.74 14.48 -37.66
C ARG A 245 -28.38 15.73 -37.04
N GLN A 246 -28.92 16.54 -37.97
CA GLN A 246 -29.77 17.75 -37.90
C GLN A 246 -29.82 18.55 -36.60
#